data_AF-A0A5C7P339-F1
#
_entry.id   AF-A0A5C7P339-F1
#
_cell.length_a   1.000
_cell.length_b   1.000
_cell.length_c   1.000
_cell.angle_alpha   90.00
_cell.angle_beta   90.00
_cell.angle_gamma   90.00
#
_symmetry.space_group_name_H-M   'P 1'
#
loop_
_entity.id
_entity.type
_entity.pdbx_description
1 polymer ?
#
loop_
_entity_poly.entity_id
_entity_poly.type
_entity_poly.pdbx_seq_one_letter_code
_entity_poly.pdbx_strand_id
1 'polypeptide(L)'
;MADTNATITSMAKQLKEGESVSRSKRIPLEELDTKKVSKKLASMRNSMNQIAARAREATGSDFRVESGQFLTYDGTAVVLTCVLTCMEDDGEDDI
;
A
#
# COMPACT_ATOMS: atom_id res chain seq x y z
N MET A 1 -7.79 -11.49 11.84
CA MET A 1 -7.41 -10.21 11.19
C MET A 1 -6.14 -9.58 11.78
N ALA A 2 -5.49 -10.19 12.79
CA ALA A 2 -4.02 -10.28 12.78
C ALA A 2 -3.63 -11.13 11.55
N ASP A 3 -2.61 -10.86 10.74
CA ASP A 3 -1.47 -9.96 10.93
C ASP A 3 -1.03 -9.26 9.62
N THR A 4 -1.98 -8.98 8.71
CA THR A 4 -1.67 -8.41 7.38
C THR A 4 -0.97 -7.05 7.46
N ASN A 5 -1.23 -6.27 8.52
CA ASN A 5 -0.50 -5.03 8.77
C ASN A 5 0.95 -5.31 9.16
N ALA A 6 1.22 -6.27 10.05
CA ALA A 6 2.59 -6.59 10.42
C ALA A 6 3.36 -7.26 9.28
N THR A 7 2.73 -8.14 8.51
CA THR A 7 3.34 -8.72 7.30
C THR A 7 3.76 -7.63 6.32
N ILE A 8 2.86 -6.70 5.98
CA ILE A 8 3.19 -5.61 5.05
C ILE A 8 4.23 -4.66 5.67
N THR A 9 4.21 -4.44 6.99
CA THR A 9 5.26 -3.66 7.66
C THR A 9 6.62 -4.35 7.56
N SER A 10 6.67 -5.68 7.74
CA SER A 10 7.89 -6.46 7.58
C SER A 10 8.42 -6.40 6.15
N MET A 11 7.53 -6.53 5.16
CA MET A 11 7.89 -6.40 3.74
C MET A 11 8.39 -5.00 3.41
N ALA A 12 7.73 -3.95 3.92
CA ALA A 12 8.10 -2.56 3.66
C ALA A 12 9.51 -2.22 4.15
N LYS A 13 9.94 -2.82 5.27
CA LYS A 13 11.30 -2.66 5.82
C LYS A 13 12.39 -3.36 5.01
N GLN A 14 12.01 -4.25 4.11
CA GLN A 14 12.93 -5.02 3.26
C GLN A 14 12.98 -4.48 1.83
N LEU A 15 12.20 -3.45 1.51
CA LEU A 15 12.17 -2.87 0.17
C LEU A 15 13.45 -2.09 -0.08
N LYS A 16 14.09 -2.36 -1.21
CA LYS A 16 15.16 -1.55 -1.79
C LYS A 16 14.58 -0.42 -2.64
N GLU A 17 15.43 0.53 -3.03
CA GLU A 17 15.05 1.63 -3.92
C GLU A 17 14.28 1.13 -5.16
N GLY A 18 13.13 1.75 -5.43
CA GLY A 18 12.23 1.41 -6.53
C GLY A 18 11.34 0.19 -6.28
N GLU A 19 11.62 -0.64 -5.27
CA GLU A 19 10.77 -1.76 -4.91
C GLU A 19 9.49 -1.29 -4.20
N SER A 20 8.43 -2.07 -4.39
CA SER A 20 7.10 -1.70 -3.89
C SER A 20 6.38 -2.87 -3.25
N VAL A 21 5.64 -2.58 -2.19
CA VAL A 21 4.60 -3.46 -1.64
C VAL A 21 3.23 -2.81 -1.86
N SER A 22 2.24 -3.63 -2.22
CA SER A 22 0.89 -3.12 -2.44
C SER A 22 -0.14 -3.85 -1.59
N ARG A 23 -1.21 -3.13 -1.26
CA ARG A 23 -2.43 -3.68 -0.71
C ARG A 23 -3.56 -3.41 -1.67
N SER A 24 -4.19 -4.48 -2.12
CA SER A 24 -5.36 -4.39 -3.01
C SER A 24 -6.60 -4.96 -2.35
N LYS A 25 -7.76 -4.39 -2.68
CA LYS A 25 -9.07 -4.88 -2.26
C LYS A 25 -10.02 -4.89 -3.43
N ARG A 26 -10.53 -6.07 -3.75
CA ARG A 26 -11.59 -6.26 -4.74
C ARG A 26 -12.95 -5.96 -4.10
N ILE A 27 -13.80 -5.23 -4.82
CA ILE A 27 -15.19 -4.96 -4.48
C ILE A 27 -16.04 -5.37 -5.69
N PRO A 28 -16.82 -6.46 -5.62
CA PRO A 28 -17.77 -6.82 -6.67
C PRO A 28 -18.69 -5.63 -6.99
N LEU A 29 -19.03 -5.42 -8.27
CA LEU A 29 -19.89 -4.29 -8.66
C LEU A 29 -21.28 -4.35 -8.00
N GLU A 30 -21.82 -5.54 -7.79
CA GLU A 30 -23.09 -5.76 -7.10
C GLU A 30 -23.06 -5.30 -5.62
N GLU A 31 -21.88 -5.23 -5.01
CA GLU A 31 -21.66 -4.75 -3.64
C GLU A 31 -21.16 -3.29 -3.60
N LEU A 32 -21.09 -2.61 -4.75
CA LEU A 32 -20.45 -1.31 -4.86
C LEU A 32 -21.35 -0.19 -4.30
N ASP A 33 -21.02 0.26 -3.09
CA ASP A 33 -21.53 1.53 -2.56
C ASP A 33 -20.53 2.65 -2.90
N THR A 34 -20.80 3.40 -3.96
CA THR A 34 -19.93 4.46 -4.49
C THR A 34 -19.57 5.52 -3.45
N LYS A 35 -20.44 5.79 -2.46
CA LYS A 35 -20.15 6.74 -1.37
C LYS A 35 -19.11 6.17 -0.39
N LYS A 36 -19.01 4.85 -0.27
CA LYS A 36 -18.06 4.17 0.62
C LYS A 36 -16.73 3.83 -0.04
N VAL A 37 -16.68 3.76 -1.37
CA VAL A 37 -15.45 3.43 -2.12
C VAL A 37 -14.31 4.39 -1.77
N SER A 38 -14.53 5.70 -1.92
CA SER A 38 -13.52 6.72 -1.62
C SER A 38 -13.09 6.69 -0.15
N LYS A 39 -14.03 6.47 0.78
CA LYS A 39 -13.74 6.33 2.22
C LYS A 39 -12.86 5.09 2.49
N LYS A 40 -13.10 4.00 1.78
CA LYS A 40 -12.36 2.74 1.92
C LYS A 40 -10.94 2.87 1.35
N LEU A 41 -10.79 3.52 0.19
CA LEU A 41 -9.48 3.83 -0.38
C LEU A 41 -8.69 4.76 0.55
N ALA A 42 -9.32 5.80 1.10
CA ALA A 42 -8.69 6.69 2.08
C ALA A 42 -8.24 5.94 3.34
N SER A 43 -9.06 5.03 3.86
CA SER A 43 -8.69 4.18 5.00
C SER A 43 -7.50 3.27 4.69
N MET A 44 -7.44 2.68 3.49
CA MET A 44 -6.30 1.89 3.03
C MET A 44 -5.03 2.75 2.93
N ARG A 45 -5.12 3.94 2.33
CA ARG A 45 -4.02 4.89 2.21
C ARG A 45 -3.49 5.31 3.58
N ASN A 46 -4.37 5.63 4.53
CA ASN A 46 -3.98 6.02 5.89
C ASN A 46 -3.25 4.88 6.61
N SER A 47 -3.74 3.64 6.47
CA SER A 47 -3.04 2.46 7.01
C SER A 47 -1.66 2.29 6.38
N MET A 48 -1.51 2.54 5.08
CA MET A 48 -0.22 2.42 4.40
C MET A 48 0.74 3.56 4.77
N ASN A 49 0.25 4.78 5.00
CA ASN A 49 1.05 5.88 5.53
C ASN A 49 1.64 5.56 6.91
N GLN A 50 0.88 4.90 7.79
CA GLN A 50 1.39 4.46 9.09
C GLN A 50 2.49 3.40 8.94
N ILE A 51 2.37 2.52 7.93
CA ILE A 51 3.41 1.52 7.63
C ILE A 51 4.66 2.22 7.09
N ALA A 52 4.51 3.16 6.17
CA ALA A 52 5.61 3.96 5.63
C ALA A 52 6.36 4.72 6.74
N ALA A 53 5.65 5.33 7.69
CA ALA A 53 6.28 6.00 8.83
C ALA A 53 7.13 5.03 9.66
N ARG A 54 6.61 3.84 9.98
CA ARG A 54 7.35 2.81 10.72
C ARG A 54 8.52 2.20 9.95
N ALA A 55 8.43 2.17 8.61
CA ALA A 55 9.51 1.71 7.75
C ALA A 55 10.63 2.77 7.71
N ARG A 56 10.29 4.05 7.50
CA ARG A 56 11.19 5.21 7.61
C ARG A 56 11.96 5.19 8.93
N GLU A 57 11.25 5.08 10.05
CA GLU A 57 11.86 5.04 11.39
C GLU A 57 12.83 3.86 11.60
N ALA A 58 12.63 2.75 10.89
CA ALA A 58 13.43 1.53 11.07
C ALA A 58 14.61 1.41 10.09
N THR A 59 14.53 2.06 8.93
CA THR A 59 15.48 1.88 7.81
C THR A 59 16.27 3.14 7.48
N GLY A 60 15.76 4.33 7.82
CA GLY A 60 16.30 5.61 7.34
C GLY A 60 15.80 6.00 5.95
N SER A 61 15.45 5.02 5.12
CA SER A 61 14.99 5.14 3.73
C SER A 61 13.71 5.98 3.57
N ASP A 62 13.55 6.64 2.42
CA ASP A 62 12.36 7.43 2.10
C ASP A 62 11.27 6.57 1.43
N PHE A 63 10.00 6.80 1.78
CA PHE A 63 8.89 6.02 1.23
C PHE A 63 7.75 6.91 0.71
N ARG A 64 7.21 6.54 -0.45
CA ARG A 64 6.04 7.19 -1.07
C ARG A 64 4.84 6.27 -1.09
N VAL A 65 3.67 6.83 -0.76
CA VAL A 65 2.39 6.11 -0.80
C VAL A 65 1.48 6.68 -1.87
N GLU A 66 1.09 5.81 -2.79
CA GLU A 66 0.19 6.12 -3.90
C GLU A 66 -1.06 5.25 -3.83
N SER A 67 -2.15 5.72 -4.41
CA SER A 67 -3.43 5.03 -4.32
C SER A 67 -4.26 5.26 -5.56
N GLY A 68 -4.91 4.20 -6.03
CA GLY A 68 -5.77 4.24 -7.20
C GLY A 68 -6.97 3.31 -7.06
N GLN A 69 -7.93 3.52 -7.95
CA GLN A 69 -9.05 2.62 -8.14
C GLN A 69 -9.23 2.37 -9.64
N PHE A 70 -9.53 1.14 -10.01
CA PHE A 70 -9.77 0.77 -11.39
C PHE A 70 -10.88 -0.26 -11.50
N LEU A 71 -11.61 -0.22 -12.60
CA LEU A 71 -12.59 -1.23 -12.97
C LEU A 71 -11.85 -2.40 -13.62
N THR A 72 -12.20 -3.64 -13.27
CA THR A 72 -11.67 -4.81 -13.96
C THR A 72 -12.13 -4.82 -15.43
N TYR A 73 -11.33 -5.42 -16.32
CA TYR A 73 -11.62 -5.41 -17.77
C TYR A 73 -13.00 -6.01 -18.11
N ASP A 74 -13.40 -7.07 -17.40
CA ASP A 74 -14.70 -7.73 -17.51
C ASP A 74 -15.85 -6.93 -16.87
N GLY A 75 -15.56 -5.79 -16.24
CA GLY A 75 -16.55 -4.96 -15.57
C GLY A 75 -17.17 -5.61 -14.34
N THR A 76 -16.58 -6.65 -13.74
CA THR A 76 -17.22 -7.37 -12.62
C THR A 76 -16.89 -6.78 -11.25
N ALA A 77 -15.83 -6.00 -11.13
CA ALA A 77 -15.41 -5.43 -9.84
C ALA A 77 -14.63 -4.12 -9.98
N VAL A 78 -14.66 -3.33 -8.91
CA VAL A 78 -13.68 -2.26 -8.68
C VAL A 78 -12.57 -2.81 -7.80
N VAL A 79 -11.32 -2.58 -8.20
CA VAL A 79 -10.15 -2.88 -7.39
C VAL A 79 -9.59 -1.58 -6.83
N LEU A 80 -9.47 -1.52 -5.51
CA LEU A 80 -8.80 -0.44 -4.79
C LEU A 80 -7.38 -0.89 -4.50
N THR A 81 -6.39 -0.07 -4.82
CA THR A 81 -4.99 -0.39 -4.60
C THR A 81 -4.28 0.77 -3.92
N CYS A 82 -3.49 0.46 -2.89
CA CYS A 82 -2.50 1.35 -2.32
C CYS A 82 -1.13 0.73 -2.48
N VAL A 83 -0.17 1.50 -3.00
CA VAL A 83 1.21 1.09 -3.22
C VAL A 83 2.10 1.91 -2.31
N LEU A 84 3.06 1.25 -1.67
CA LEU A 84 4.14 1.86 -0.92
C LEU A 84 5.43 1.49 -1.66
N THR A 85 6.20 2.50 -2.02
CA THR A 85 7.45 2.37 -2.77
C THR A 85 8.58 2.98 -1.97
N CYS A 86 9.70 2.29 -1.86
CA CYS A 86 10.94 2.86 -1.34
C CYS A 86 11.53 3.78 -2.43
N MET A 87 11.69 5.06 -2.12
CA MET A 87 12.12 6.08 -3.06
C MET A 87 13.62 6.29 -3.05
N GLU A 88 14.23 6.17 -1.88
CA GLU A 88 15.67 6.32 -1.64
C GLU A 88 16.02 5.33 -0.55
N ASP A 89 17.01 4.48 -0.78
CA ASP A 89 17.50 3.53 0.21
C ASP A 89 18.79 4.08 0.82
N ASP A 90 18.69 4.62 2.03
CA ASP A 90 19.85 5.10 2.80
C ASP A 90 20.62 3.94 3.45
N GLY A 91 20.22 2.69 3.20
CA GLY A 91 20.93 1.50 3.64
C GLY A 91 22.35 1.51 3.10
N GLU A 92 23.32 1.49 4.01
CA GLU A 92 24.76 1.42 3.73
C GLU A 92 25.02 0.45 2.56
N ASP A 93 25.63 0.97 1.49
CA ASP A 93 26.37 0.13 0.55
C ASP A 93 27.31 -0.76 1.39
N ASP A 94 26.99 -2.06 1.52
CA ASP A 94 27.92 -3.04 2.06
C ASP A 94 29.17 -3.04 1.16
N ILE A 95 30.21 -2.31 1.59
CA ILE A 95 31.59 -2.33 1.04
C ILE A 95 32.28 -3.64 1.45
#